data_AF-A0A9E4VYJ7-F1
#
_entry.id   AF-A0A9E4VYJ7-F1
#
_cell.length_a   1.000
_cell.length_b   1.000
_cell.length_c   1.000
_cell.angle_alpha   90.00
_cell.angle_beta   90.00
_cell.angle_gamma   90.00
#
_symmetry.space_group_name_H-M   'P 1'
#
loop_
_entity.id
_entity.type
_entity.pdbx_description
1 polymer ?
#
loop_
_entity_poly.entity_id
_entity_poly.type
_entity_poly.pdbx_seq_one_letter_code
_entity_poly.pdbx_strand_id
1 'polypeptide(L)'
;MLDPRFTQVLEFIDELDGDGIPTTRAKIALKIQAYSQDVADLKSDLLILEQEVGELLETVAALEIAHEEQSGQKTLLVAEAQDASVNAAMAGSGAARLRKAAEETRTRIVEFEKDFEQDTARLADARISLESKQRAIKDQRSGIVRRLNTMSSLAERAGLEFGKEMFEKPSQSQQPRQRPPQTSAPRVARRRPRRVRVRRRRAS
;
A
#
# COMPACT_ATOMS: atom_id res chain seq x y z
N MET A 1 -13.55 -18.52 11.50
CA MET A 1 -13.58 -19.28 12.77
C MET A 1 -12.99 -18.41 13.87
N LEU A 2 -13.68 -18.33 15.00
CA LEU A 2 -13.26 -17.57 16.19
C LEU A 2 -11.97 -18.18 16.76
N ASP A 3 -11.02 -17.37 17.25
CA ASP A 3 -9.83 -17.94 17.92
C ASP A 3 -10.31 -18.74 19.14
N PRO A 4 -9.98 -20.05 19.25
CA PRO A 4 -10.50 -20.94 20.30
C PRO A 4 -10.33 -20.39 21.71
N ARG A 5 -9.31 -19.54 21.89
CA ARG A 5 -9.04 -18.82 23.14
C ARG A 5 -10.26 -18.06 23.65
N PHE A 6 -11.04 -17.39 22.80
CA PHE A 6 -12.13 -16.54 23.27
C PHE A 6 -13.46 -17.27 23.48
N THR A 7 -13.53 -18.57 23.16
CA THR A 7 -14.77 -19.37 23.25
C THR A 7 -15.36 -19.35 24.66
N GLN A 8 -14.51 -19.46 25.69
CA GLN A 8 -14.92 -19.44 27.10
C GLN A 8 -15.51 -18.09 27.52
N VAL A 9 -15.11 -16.98 26.87
CA VAL A 9 -15.69 -15.66 27.20
C VAL A 9 -17.11 -15.54 26.66
N LEU A 10 -17.41 -16.22 25.55
CA LEU A 10 -18.73 -16.17 24.91
C LEU A 10 -19.79 -16.93 25.71
N GLU A 11 -19.39 -17.80 26.64
CA GLU A 11 -20.33 -18.47 27.57
C GLU A 11 -21.06 -17.49 28.49
N PHE A 12 -20.51 -16.28 28.69
CA PHE A 12 -21.13 -15.25 29.52
C PHE A 12 -22.17 -14.38 28.78
N ILE A 13 -22.40 -14.56 27.47
CA ILE A 13 -23.25 -13.65 26.67
C ILE A 13 -24.66 -13.49 27.24
N ASP A 14 -25.24 -14.57 27.76
CA ASP A 14 -26.59 -14.60 28.31
C ASP A 14 -26.64 -14.39 29.84
N GLU A 15 -25.52 -14.02 30.46
CA GLU A 15 -25.45 -13.80 31.91
C GLU A 15 -26.21 -12.52 32.30
N LEU A 16 -27.29 -12.70 33.06
CA LEU A 16 -28.09 -11.61 33.62
C LEU A 16 -27.90 -11.52 35.14
N ASP A 17 -27.94 -10.32 35.69
CA ASP A 17 -27.98 -10.09 37.12
C ASP A 17 -29.40 -10.32 37.69
N GLY A 18 -29.54 -10.13 39.00
CA GLY A 18 -30.82 -10.32 39.71
C GLY A 18 -31.95 -9.40 39.25
N ASP A 19 -31.64 -8.33 38.52
CA ASP A 19 -32.62 -7.38 37.97
C ASP A 19 -32.91 -7.67 36.48
N GLY A 20 -32.34 -8.76 35.92
CA GLY A 20 -32.49 -9.14 34.52
C GLY A 20 -31.63 -8.31 33.56
N ILE A 21 -30.61 -7.62 34.06
CA ILE A 21 -29.71 -6.77 33.25
C ILE A 21 -28.43 -7.56 32.92
N PRO A 22 -27.88 -7.45 31.70
CA PRO A 22 -26.62 -8.12 31.36
C PRO A 22 -25.47 -7.73 32.30
N THR A 23 -24.79 -8.73 32.83
CA THR A 23 -23.63 -8.53 33.72
C THR A 23 -22.48 -7.82 32.99
N THR A 24 -21.49 -7.34 33.75
CA THR A 24 -20.27 -6.78 33.16
C THR A 24 -19.56 -7.80 32.26
N ARG A 25 -19.58 -9.09 32.63
CA ARG A 25 -19.02 -10.18 31.82
C ARG A 25 -19.80 -10.40 30.54
N ALA A 26 -21.14 -10.43 30.60
CA ALA A 26 -21.99 -10.50 29.40
C ALA A 26 -21.72 -9.33 28.43
N LYS A 27 -21.63 -8.11 28.96
CA LYS A 27 -21.29 -6.91 28.16
C LYS A 27 -19.89 -7.01 27.53
N ILE A 28 -18.94 -7.61 28.20
CA ILE A 28 -17.59 -7.86 27.67
C ILE A 28 -17.63 -8.95 26.59
N ALA A 29 -18.36 -10.03 26.82
CA ALA A 29 -18.52 -11.14 25.89
C ALA A 29 -19.12 -10.68 24.55
N LEU A 30 -20.17 -9.84 24.59
CA LEU A 30 -20.77 -9.21 23.40
C LEU A 30 -19.76 -8.36 22.62
N LYS A 31 -18.88 -7.61 23.32
CA LYS A 31 -17.82 -6.83 22.66
C LYS A 31 -16.77 -7.72 22.00
N ILE A 32 -16.38 -8.80 22.66
CA ILE A 32 -15.44 -9.78 22.11
C ILE A 32 -16.04 -10.48 20.89
N GLN A 33 -17.33 -10.79 20.92
CA GLN A 33 -18.06 -11.32 19.77
C GLN A 33 -18.00 -10.35 18.58
N ALA A 34 -18.33 -9.06 18.79
CA ALA A 34 -18.22 -8.05 17.72
C ALA A 34 -16.79 -7.95 17.17
N TYR A 35 -15.79 -7.91 18.06
CA TYR A 35 -14.38 -7.83 17.65
C TYR A 35 -13.90 -9.07 16.92
N SER A 36 -14.46 -10.24 17.24
CA SER A 36 -14.14 -11.48 16.54
C SER A 36 -14.65 -11.48 15.11
N GLN A 37 -15.82 -10.87 14.87
CA GLN A 37 -16.34 -10.68 13.52
C GLN A 37 -15.41 -9.74 12.74
N ASP A 38 -15.01 -8.61 13.31
CA ASP A 38 -14.06 -7.71 12.65
C ASP A 38 -12.74 -8.42 12.31
N VAL A 39 -12.23 -9.29 13.20
CA VAL A 39 -11.02 -10.08 12.92
C VAL A 39 -11.25 -11.07 11.79
N ALA A 40 -12.44 -11.69 11.72
CA ALA A 40 -12.78 -12.61 10.65
C ALA A 40 -12.84 -11.88 9.30
N ASP A 41 -13.47 -10.71 9.26
CA ASP A 41 -13.56 -9.86 8.07
C ASP A 41 -12.17 -9.40 7.63
N LEU A 42 -11.34 -8.89 8.56
CA LEU A 42 -9.96 -8.50 8.27
C LEU A 42 -9.10 -9.67 7.76
N LYS A 43 -9.32 -10.89 8.27
CA LYS A 43 -8.62 -12.09 7.77
C LYS A 43 -9.09 -12.48 6.37
N SER A 44 -10.38 -12.35 6.08
CA SER A 44 -10.93 -12.59 4.75
C SER A 44 -10.32 -11.61 3.74
N ASP A 45 -10.30 -10.32 4.07
CA ASP A 45 -9.69 -9.30 3.20
C ASP A 45 -8.19 -9.51 3.02
N LEU A 46 -7.49 -9.97 4.07
CA LEU A 46 -6.07 -10.30 4.01
C LEU A 46 -5.78 -11.43 3.02
N LEU A 47 -6.62 -12.46 2.98
CA LEU A 47 -6.47 -13.55 2.01
C LEU A 47 -6.61 -13.06 0.57
N ILE A 48 -7.56 -12.14 0.32
CA ILE A 48 -7.75 -11.52 -0.99
C ILE A 48 -6.49 -10.73 -1.39
N LEU A 49 -5.98 -9.88 -0.48
CA LEU A 49 -4.76 -9.12 -0.75
C LEU A 49 -3.54 -10.02 -0.97
N GLU A 50 -3.40 -11.09 -0.21
CA GLU A 50 -2.30 -12.06 -0.36
C GLU A 50 -2.36 -12.76 -1.71
N GLN A 51 -3.56 -13.14 -2.18
CA GLN A 51 -3.75 -13.69 -3.51
C GLN A 51 -3.38 -12.68 -4.60
N GLU A 52 -3.90 -11.44 -4.51
CA GLU A 52 -3.60 -10.37 -5.47
C GLU A 52 -2.09 -10.02 -5.51
N VAL A 53 -1.39 -10.09 -4.37
CA VAL A 53 0.07 -9.92 -4.33
C VAL A 53 0.78 -11.09 -4.98
N GLY A 54 0.29 -12.33 -4.80
CA GLY A 54 0.81 -13.50 -5.49
C GLY A 54 0.74 -13.35 -7.01
N GLU A 55 -0.43 -12.99 -7.54
CA GLU A 55 -0.64 -12.72 -8.96
C GLU A 55 0.27 -11.57 -9.46
N LEU A 56 0.38 -10.48 -8.69
CA LEU A 56 1.27 -9.38 -9.05
C LEU A 56 2.75 -9.77 -9.06
N LEU A 57 3.21 -10.62 -8.13
CA LEU A 57 4.59 -11.11 -8.12
C LEU A 57 4.91 -11.88 -9.40
N GLU A 58 4.00 -12.74 -9.86
CA GLU A 58 4.16 -13.47 -11.12
C GLU A 58 4.22 -12.52 -12.31
N THR A 59 3.34 -11.51 -12.36
CA THR A 59 3.36 -10.52 -13.46
C THR A 59 4.63 -9.68 -13.46
N VAL A 60 5.11 -9.22 -12.30
CA VAL A 60 6.36 -8.46 -12.18
C VAL A 60 7.54 -9.31 -12.63
N ALA A 61 7.62 -10.58 -12.19
CA ALA A 61 8.70 -11.48 -12.59
C ALA A 61 8.70 -11.72 -14.12
N ALA A 62 7.53 -11.92 -14.72
CA ALA A 62 7.41 -12.06 -16.17
C ALA A 62 7.85 -10.80 -16.92
N LEU A 63 7.45 -9.61 -16.45
CA LEU A 63 7.84 -8.33 -17.02
C LEU A 63 9.34 -8.03 -16.84
N GLU A 64 9.94 -8.46 -15.74
CA GLU A 64 11.39 -8.32 -15.50
C GLU A 64 12.21 -9.13 -16.51
N ILE A 65 11.81 -10.39 -16.74
CA ILE A 65 12.46 -11.26 -17.73
C ILE A 65 12.32 -10.64 -19.12
N ALA A 66 11.10 -10.24 -19.51
CA ALA A 66 10.86 -9.63 -20.82
C ALA A 66 11.65 -8.33 -21.00
N HIS A 67 11.74 -7.50 -19.97
CA HIS A 67 12.52 -6.27 -19.98
C HIS A 67 14.02 -6.54 -20.12
N GLU A 68 14.56 -7.56 -19.45
CA GLU A 68 15.96 -7.96 -19.57
C GLU A 68 16.29 -8.46 -20.99
N GLU A 69 15.42 -9.31 -21.56
CA GLU A 69 15.53 -9.77 -22.94
C GLU A 69 15.50 -8.61 -23.95
N GLN A 70 14.55 -7.69 -23.80
CA GLN A 70 14.47 -6.49 -24.64
C GLN A 70 15.71 -5.59 -24.46
N SER A 71 16.22 -5.43 -23.24
CA SER A 71 17.45 -4.67 -23.01
C SER A 71 18.63 -5.27 -23.79
N GLY A 72 18.75 -6.60 -23.80
CA GLY A 72 19.71 -7.32 -24.64
C GLY A 72 19.50 -7.04 -26.13
N GLN A 73 18.27 -7.15 -26.63
CA GLN A 73 17.94 -6.85 -28.03
C GLN A 73 18.25 -5.41 -28.42
N LYS A 74 18.02 -4.44 -27.52
CA LYS A 74 18.36 -3.03 -27.73
C LYS A 74 19.85 -2.87 -28.03
N THR A 75 20.71 -3.51 -27.24
CA THR A 75 22.16 -3.42 -27.44
C THR A 75 22.59 -3.96 -28.80
N LEU A 76 21.98 -5.07 -29.24
CA LEU A 76 22.24 -5.67 -30.55
C LEU A 76 21.77 -4.76 -31.69
N LEU A 77 20.56 -4.21 -31.60
CA LEU A 77 20.01 -3.29 -32.60
C LEU A 77 20.84 -2.02 -32.74
N VAL A 78 21.30 -1.46 -31.62
CA VAL A 78 22.18 -0.28 -31.63
C VAL A 78 23.52 -0.61 -32.29
N ALA A 79 24.11 -1.78 -32.00
CA ALA A 79 25.34 -2.23 -32.66
C ALA A 79 25.13 -2.41 -34.18
N GLU A 80 24.03 -3.06 -34.59
CA GLU A 80 23.68 -3.24 -36.01
C GLU A 80 23.53 -1.89 -36.74
N ALA A 81 22.86 -0.91 -36.11
CA ALA A 81 22.71 0.41 -36.70
C ALA A 81 24.03 1.19 -36.77
N GLN A 82 24.90 1.04 -35.79
CA GLN A 82 26.26 1.61 -35.82
C GLN A 82 27.03 1.02 -37.01
N ASP A 83 27.07 -0.30 -37.15
CA ASP A 83 27.75 -0.99 -38.25
C ASP A 83 27.17 -0.59 -39.61
N ALA A 84 25.84 -0.57 -39.75
CA ALA A 84 25.17 -0.13 -40.97
C ALA A 84 25.53 1.32 -41.35
N SER A 85 25.61 2.21 -40.36
CA SER A 85 25.98 3.61 -40.58
C SER A 85 27.45 3.77 -41.00
N VAL A 86 28.38 3.03 -40.40
CA VAL A 86 29.79 3.03 -40.75
C VAL A 86 29.99 2.47 -42.16
N ASN A 87 29.36 1.35 -42.47
CA ASN A 87 29.41 0.74 -43.80
C ASN A 87 28.87 1.68 -44.89
N ALA A 88 27.76 2.37 -44.62
CA ALA A 88 27.20 3.36 -45.53
C ALA A 88 28.13 4.58 -45.73
N ALA A 89 28.85 5.00 -44.69
CA ALA A 89 29.81 6.11 -44.77
C ALA A 89 31.07 5.73 -45.57
N MET A 90 31.56 4.49 -45.41
CA MET A 90 32.78 4.01 -46.06
C MET A 90 32.60 3.69 -47.56
N ALA A 91 31.37 3.42 -48.02
CA ALA A 91 31.10 2.94 -49.38
C ALA A 91 31.07 4.01 -50.49
N GLY A 92 31.30 5.29 -50.19
CA GLY A 92 31.48 6.35 -51.20
C GLY A 92 30.26 6.63 -52.09
N SER A 93 30.48 7.00 -53.36
CA SER A 93 29.44 7.56 -54.25
C SER A 93 28.41 6.55 -54.78
N GLY A 94 28.61 5.23 -54.59
CA GLY A 94 27.68 4.15 -55.00
C GLY A 94 26.78 3.60 -53.88
N ALA A 95 26.83 4.17 -52.68
CA ALA A 95 26.30 3.57 -51.46
C ALA A 95 24.78 3.74 -51.20
N ALA A 96 23.97 4.11 -52.21
CA ALA A 96 22.55 4.44 -52.00
C ALA A 96 21.75 3.33 -51.28
N ARG A 97 22.03 2.06 -51.60
CA ARG A 97 21.40 0.90 -50.93
C ARG A 97 21.81 0.79 -49.46
N LEU A 98 23.08 1.06 -49.13
CA LEU A 98 23.60 1.00 -47.77
C LEU A 98 23.06 2.16 -46.91
N ARG A 99 22.91 3.35 -47.48
CA ARG A 99 22.26 4.49 -46.80
C ARG A 99 20.80 4.19 -46.48
N LYS A 100 20.05 3.61 -47.44
CA LYS A 100 18.67 3.19 -47.22
C LYS A 100 18.57 2.13 -46.11
N ALA A 101 19.46 1.14 -46.11
CA ALA A 101 19.51 0.14 -45.04
C ALA A 101 19.80 0.76 -43.66
N ALA A 102 20.72 1.72 -43.59
CA ALA A 102 21.03 2.45 -42.35
C ALA A 102 19.87 3.35 -41.87
N GLU A 103 19.07 3.89 -42.79
CA GLU A 103 17.84 4.62 -42.45
C GLU A 103 16.77 3.66 -41.92
N GLU A 104 16.58 2.51 -42.56
CA GLU A 104 15.65 1.48 -42.11
C GLU A 104 15.99 0.94 -40.71
N THR A 105 17.27 0.71 -40.40
CA THR A 105 17.69 0.29 -39.05
C THR A 105 17.46 1.38 -38.01
N ARG A 106 17.66 2.66 -38.36
CA ARG A 106 17.30 3.78 -37.48
C ARG A 106 15.81 3.84 -37.18
N THR A 107 14.95 3.64 -38.19
CA THR A 107 13.50 3.60 -37.97
C THR A 107 13.12 2.47 -37.03
N ARG A 108 13.70 1.27 -37.21
CA ARG A 108 13.48 0.14 -36.29
C ARG A 108 13.91 0.43 -34.86
N ILE A 109 15.04 1.13 -34.66
CA ILE A 109 15.47 1.54 -33.33
C ILE A 109 14.44 2.47 -32.69
N VAL A 110 13.94 3.46 -33.41
CA VAL A 110 12.95 4.40 -32.87
C VAL A 110 11.65 3.70 -32.47
N GLU A 111 11.17 2.77 -33.30
CA GLU A 111 10.00 1.94 -32.98
C GLU A 111 10.26 1.06 -31.76
N PHE A 112 11.40 0.39 -31.74
CA PHE A 112 11.83 -0.44 -30.60
C PHE A 112 11.94 0.36 -29.30
N GLU A 113 12.54 1.56 -29.33
CA GLU A 113 12.69 2.41 -28.14
C GLU A 113 11.34 2.83 -27.57
N LYS A 114 10.37 3.13 -28.43
CA LYS A 114 9.02 3.49 -28.00
C LYS A 114 8.32 2.33 -27.28
N ASP A 115 8.48 1.11 -27.78
CA ASP A 115 7.88 -0.09 -27.17
C ASP A 115 8.62 -0.46 -25.88
N PHE A 116 9.96 -0.39 -25.88
CA PHE A 116 10.80 -0.58 -24.70
C PHE A 116 10.42 0.39 -23.58
N GLU A 117 10.28 1.69 -23.88
CA GLU A 117 9.87 2.70 -22.89
C GLU A 117 8.49 2.40 -22.30
N GLN A 118 7.52 1.98 -23.13
CA GLN A 118 6.20 1.58 -22.64
C GLN A 118 6.28 0.38 -21.70
N ASP A 119 7.07 -0.65 -22.04
CA ASP A 119 7.23 -1.84 -21.21
C ASP A 119 7.99 -1.53 -19.92
N THR A 120 8.99 -0.64 -19.96
CA THR A 120 9.66 -0.14 -18.75
C THR A 120 8.69 0.58 -17.81
N ALA A 121 7.77 1.39 -18.35
CA ALA A 121 6.76 2.09 -17.58
C ALA A 121 5.76 1.12 -16.96
N ARG A 122 5.29 0.11 -17.74
CA ARG A 122 4.41 -0.95 -17.22
C ARG A 122 5.06 -1.73 -16.08
N LEU A 123 6.33 -2.08 -16.20
CA LEU A 123 7.09 -2.75 -15.14
C LEU A 123 7.21 -1.86 -13.88
N ALA A 124 7.49 -0.56 -14.06
CA ALA A 124 7.56 0.38 -12.95
C ALA A 124 6.21 0.50 -12.22
N ASP A 125 5.10 0.64 -12.95
CA ASP A 125 3.76 0.71 -12.39
C ASP A 125 3.39 -0.58 -11.65
N ALA A 126 3.72 -1.74 -12.22
CA ALA A 126 3.49 -3.04 -11.58
C ALA A 126 4.27 -3.17 -10.26
N ARG A 127 5.53 -2.72 -10.22
CA ARG A 127 6.34 -2.70 -8.98
C ARG A 127 5.76 -1.76 -7.93
N ILE A 128 5.33 -0.56 -8.31
CA ILE A 128 4.68 0.39 -7.38
C ILE A 128 3.39 -0.21 -6.79
N SER A 129 2.58 -0.86 -7.65
CA SER A 129 1.35 -1.54 -7.24
C SER A 129 1.66 -2.67 -6.24
N LEU A 130 2.66 -3.50 -6.54
CA LEU A 130 3.12 -4.58 -5.67
C LEU A 130 3.56 -4.06 -4.30
N GLU A 131 4.41 -3.03 -4.26
CA GLU A 131 4.85 -2.42 -3.00
C GLU A 131 3.68 -1.87 -2.19
N SER A 132 2.73 -1.21 -2.86
CA SER A 132 1.53 -0.66 -2.24
C SER A 132 0.70 -1.77 -1.58
N LYS A 133 0.46 -2.87 -2.29
CA LYS A 133 -0.30 -4.01 -1.74
C LYS A 133 0.44 -4.74 -0.62
N GLN A 134 1.77 -4.88 -0.72
CA GLN A 134 2.57 -5.44 0.38
C GLN A 134 2.49 -4.58 1.66
N ARG A 135 2.46 -3.25 1.52
CA ARG A 135 2.21 -2.35 2.66
C ARG A 135 0.80 -2.53 3.23
N ALA A 136 -0.21 -2.67 2.37
CA ALA A 136 -1.59 -2.93 2.79
C ALA A 136 -1.72 -4.24 3.59
N ILE A 137 -1.05 -5.33 3.16
CA ILE A 137 -0.96 -6.60 3.91
C ILE A 137 -0.38 -6.36 5.31
N LYS A 138 0.72 -5.61 5.40
CA LYS A 138 1.36 -5.29 6.69
C LYS A 138 0.43 -4.52 7.62
N ASP A 139 -0.29 -3.54 7.07
CA ASP A 139 -1.24 -2.72 7.83
C ASP A 139 -2.44 -3.55 8.31
N GLN A 140 -2.99 -4.43 7.46
CA GLN A 140 -4.07 -5.35 7.85
C GLN A 140 -3.62 -6.34 8.92
N ARG A 141 -2.46 -6.99 8.75
CA ARG A 141 -1.88 -7.88 9.77
C ARG A 141 -1.72 -7.16 11.11
N SER A 142 -1.24 -5.91 11.08
CA SER A 142 -1.13 -5.06 12.27
C SER A 142 -2.50 -4.75 12.89
N GLY A 143 -3.52 -4.50 12.07
CA GLY A 143 -4.91 -4.30 12.50
C GLY A 143 -5.48 -5.53 13.21
N ILE A 144 -5.30 -6.71 12.64
CA ILE A 144 -5.70 -8.00 13.22
C ILE A 144 -5.05 -8.17 14.60
N VAL A 145 -3.73 -7.98 14.70
CA VAL A 145 -3.00 -8.11 15.98
C VAL A 145 -3.53 -7.13 17.03
N ARG A 146 -3.79 -5.87 16.66
CA ARG A 146 -4.36 -4.88 17.58
C ARG A 146 -5.75 -5.30 18.09
N ARG A 147 -6.59 -5.84 17.21
CA ARG A 147 -7.94 -6.29 17.58
C ARG A 147 -7.89 -7.50 18.51
N LEU A 148 -7.03 -8.47 18.21
CA LEU A 148 -6.77 -9.63 19.08
C LEU A 148 -6.26 -9.20 20.46
N ASN A 149 -5.28 -8.28 20.52
CA ASN A 149 -4.78 -7.77 21.81
C ASN A 149 -5.88 -7.05 22.61
N THR A 150 -6.78 -6.33 21.93
CA THR A 150 -7.93 -5.69 22.58
C THR A 150 -8.88 -6.74 23.15
N MET A 151 -9.17 -7.80 22.39
CA MET A 151 -9.99 -8.92 22.85
C MET A 151 -9.35 -9.63 24.05
N SER A 152 -8.04 -9.87 24.04
CA SER A 152 -7.31 -10.46 25.18
C SER A 152 -7.43 -9.60 26.44
N SER A 153 -7.22 -8.29 26.34
CA SER A 153 -7.38 -7.39 27.49
C SER A 153 -8.82 -7.34 28.01
N LEU A 154 -9.81 -7.43 27.12
CA LEU A 154 -11.22 -7.52 27.52
C LEU A 154 -11.49 -8.85 28.23
N ALA A 155 -10.94 -9.95 27.74
CA ALA A 155 -11.15 -11.26 28.32
C ALA A 155 -10.53 -11.40 29.72
N GLU A 156 -9.34 -10.81 29.93
CA GLU A 156 -8.74 -10.67 31.26
C GLU A 156 -9.68 -9.92 32.23
N ARG A 157 -10.35 -8.86 31.78
CA ARG A 157 -11.33 -8.12 32.59
C ARG A 157 -12.61 -8.90 32.87
N ALA A 158 -12.97 -9.86 32.03
CA ALA A 158 -14.06 -10.80 32.31
C ALA A 158 -13.69 -11.85 33.37
N GLY A 159 -12.41 -11.93 33.76
CA GLY A 159 -11.90 -12.91 34.72
C GLY A 159 -11.33 -14.18 34.07
N LEU A 160 -11.04 -14.14 32.76
CA LEU A 160 -10.34 -15.22 32.05
C LEU A 160 -8.87 -14.83 31.87
N GLU A 161 -7.97 -15.49 32.59
CA GLU A 161 -6.53 -15.26 32.43
C GLU A 161 -6.03 -15.92 31.14
N PHE A 162 -5.62 -15.11 30.16
CA PHE A 162 -4.86 -15.59 29.01
C PHE A 162 -3.37 -15.51 29.33
N GLY A 163 -2.67 -16.65 29.20
CA GLY A 163 -1.23 -16.73 29.45
C GLY A 163 -0.46 -15.64 28.67
N LYS A 164 0.28 -14.80 29.41
CA LYS A 164 1.06 -13.65 28.93
C LYS A 164 2.21 -14.00 27.95
N GLU A 165 2.27 -15.22 27.44
CA GLU A 165 3.53 -15.77 26.94
C GLU A 165 3.79 -15.61 25.43
N MET A 166 2.84 -15.17 24.60
CA MET A 166 3.00 -15.34 23.14
C MET A 166 2.75 -14.11 22.27
N PHE A 167 2.51 -12.94 22.85
CA PHE A 167 2.49 -11.71 22.06
C PHE A 167 3.87 -11.08 22.14
N GLU A 168 4.58 -11.01 21.00
CA GLU A 168 5.69 -10.07 20.84
C GLU A 168 5.29 -8.79 21.55
N LYS A 169 6.03 -8.45 22.61
CA LYS A 169 5.86 -7.19 23.32
C LYS A 169 5.76 -6.13 22.21
N PRO A 170 4.68 -5.33 22.12
CA PRO A 170 4.70 -4.20 21.22
C PRO A 170 5.99 -3.46 21.57
N SER A 171 6.91 -3.39 20.59
CA SER A 171 8.19 -2.74 20.76
C SER A 171 7.91 -1.42 21.47
N GLN A 172 8.49 -1.23 22.66
CA GLN A 172 8.22 -0.10 23.55
C GLN A 172 8.79 1.22 22.98
N SER A 173 8.45 1.54 21.73
CA SER A 173 8.72 2.80 21.06
C SER A 173 7.49 3.70 21.02
N GLN A 174 6.47 3.44 21.83
CA GLN A 174 5.51 4.45 22.26
C GLN A 174 5.84 4.88 23.68
N GLN A 175 6.90 5.68 23.80
CA GLN A 175 7.03 6.59 24.93
C GLN A 175 5.71 7.36 25.08
N PRO A 176 5.20 7.56 26.30
CA PRO A 176 4.12 8.51 26.50
C PRO A 176 4.63 9.84 25.97
N ARG A 177 3.95 10.42 24.98
CA ARG A 177 4.14 11.82 24.61
C ARG A 177 3.84 12.64 25.86
N GLN A 178 4.87 12.93 26.64
CA GLN A 178 4.84 13.97 27.63
C GLN A 178 4.37 15.22 26.89
N ARG A 179 3.17 15.69 27.22
CA ARG A 179 2.71 17.00 26.75
C ARG A 179 3.79 17.99 27.18
N PRO A 180 4.39 18.76 26.25
CA PRO A 180 5.24 19.86 26.69
C PRO A 180 4.37 20.82 27.53
N PRO A 181 4.92 21.42 28.60
CA PRO A 181 4.20 22.38 29.39
C PRO A 181 3.71 23.51 28.47
N GLN A 182 2.43 23.86 28.62
CA GLN A 182 1.81 24.97 27.90
C GLN A 182 2.52 26.26 28.30
N THR A 183 3.48 26.71 27.49
CA THR A 183 3.94 28.09 27.53
C THR A 183 2.84 28.96 26.92
N SER A 184 2.16 29.70 27.78
CA SER A 184 1.19 30.73 27.43
C SER A 184 1.89 31.88 26.69
N ALA A 185 2.12 31.72 25.39
CA ALA A 185 2.50 32.85 24.54
C ALA A 185 1.26 33.70 24.22
N PRO A 186 1.33 35.05 24.34
CA PRO A 186 0.21 35.92 24.04
C PRO A 186 -0.15 35.83 22.56
N ARG A 187 -1.43 35.54 22.26
CA ARG A 187 -1.99 35.53 20.91
C ARG A 187 -1.79 36.90 20.25
N VAL A 188 -0.90 36.96 19.25
CA VAL A 188 -0.85 38.07 18.30
C VAL A 188 -2.16 38.09 17.52
N ALA A 189 -3.01 39.06 17.80
CA ALA A 189 -4.27 39.27 17.11
C ALA A 189 -3.99 39.66 15.64
N ARG A 190 -4.05 38.69 14.73
CA ARG A 190 -4.06 38.94 13.29
C ARG A 190 -5.34 39.71 12.93
N ARG A 191 -5.23 41.03 12.84
CA ARG A 191 -6.27 41.92 12.30
C ARG A 191 -6.59 41.46 10.87
N ARG A 192 -7.79 40.92 10.66
CA ARG A 192 -8.30 40.65 9.31
C ARG A 192 -8.50 41.99 8.58
N PRO A 193 -8.09 42.14 7.31
CA PRO A 193 -8.39 43.35 6.55
C PRO A 193 -9.90 43.50 6.36
N ARG A 194 -10.44 44.68 6.71
CA ARG A 194 -11.84 45.06 6.50
C ARG A 194 -12.16 45.05 5.00
N ARG A 195 -13.14 44.25 4.58
CA ARG A 195 -13.74 44.37 3.24
C ARG A 195 -14.39 45.74 3.11
N VAL A 196 -13.84 46.60 2.25
CA VAL A 196 -14.44 47.87 1.84
C VAL A 196 -15.61 47.56 0.91
N ARG A 197 -16.83 47.90 1.35
CA ARG A 197 -18.06 47.74 0.57
C ARG A 197 -18.17 48.93 -0.39
N VAL A 198 -17.81 48.74 -1.66
CA VAL A 198 -18.00 49.76 -2.71
C VAL A 198 -19.49 49.90 -2.99
N ARG A 199 -20.12 50.98 -2.51
CA ARG A 199 -21.46 51.38 -2.92
C ARG A 199 -21.38 51.98 -4.32
N ARG A 200 -21.76 51.23 -5.35
CA ARG A 200 -22.09 51.83 -6.66
C ARG A 200 -23.42 52.59 -6.52
N ARG A 201 -23.37 53.91 -6.65
CA ARG A 201 -24.55 54.75 -6.84
C ARG A 201 -25.15 54.39 -8.21
N ARG A 202 -26.43 54.02 -8.24
CA ARG A 202 -27.23 54.04 -9.46
C ARG A 202 -27.43 55.50 -9.84
N ALA A 203 -27.03 55.88 -11.05
CA ALA A 203 -27.56 57.07 -11.70
C ALA A 203 -28.87 56.67 -12.39
N SER A 204 -29.86 57.53 -12.20
CA SER A 204 -31.14 57.63 -12.91
C SER A 204 -30.97 57.56 -14.43
#